data_AF-A0A7V9LVN4-F1
#
_entry.id   AF-A0A7V9LVN4-F1
#
_cell.length_a   1.000
_cell.length_b   1.000
_cell.length_c   1.000
_cell.angle_alpha   90.00
_cell.angle_beta   90.00
_cell.angle_gamma   90.00
#
_symmetry.space_group_name_H-M   'P 1'
#
loop_
_entity.id
_entity.type
_entity.pdbx_description
1 polymer ?
#
loop_
_entity_poly.entity_id
_entity_poly.type
_entity_poly.pdbx_seq_one_letter_code
_entity_poly.pdbx_strand_id
1 'polypeptide(L)'
;MGTVHGVITGERHPTARAARRAGLGLLLAIVLLAATGMLGVHSGRVSASEGGYTMTVTYAAIARAGLDVPWRVTVEHPGGFDEDIVIAVSARYFDIFETQGFHPNPDMETGDGDLVYLTFTAPTGSTFSADFDAYIQPSSQLRERADVVLMVDDRPLLSVRYTTWLVP
;
A
#
# COMPACT_ATOMS: atom_id res chain seq x y z
N MET A 1 45.92 63.86 15.12
CA MET A 1 45.58 63.44 13.74
C MET A 1 46.26 62.09 13.53
N GLY A 2 45.61 60.94 13.44
CA GLY A 2 44.19 60.60 13.45
C GLY A 2 43.89 59.39 14.33
N THR A 3 42.65 59.33 14.80
CA THR A 3 42.06 58.26 15.60
C THR A 3 41.84 57.00 14.77
N VAL A 4 42.48 55.91 15.17
CA VAL A 4 42.03 54.55 14.86
C VAL A 4 40.88 54.25 15.81
N HIS A 5 39.69 53.93 15.31
CA HIS A 5 38.83 52.88 15.89
C HIS A 5 37.58 52.67 15.04
N GLY A 6 37.58 51.53 14.34
CA GLY A 6 36.40 50.95 13.71
C GLY A 6 36.60 49.43 13.67
N VAL A 7 36.76 48.80 14.83
CA VAL A 7 36.63 47.34 14.90
C VAL A 7 35.13 47.08 14.86
N ILE A 8 34.61 46.62 13.71
CA ILE A 8 33.29 46.01 13.65
C ILE A 8 33.38 44.71 14.43
N THR A 9 33.07 44.76 15.73
CA THR A 9 32.81 43.57 16.52
C THR A 9 31.54 42.94 16.00
N GLY A 10 31.68 41.94 15.13
CA GLY A 10 30.56 41.10 14.71
C GLY A 10 29.96 40.43 15.94
N GLU A 11 28.73 40.80 16.29
CA GLU A 11 27.97 40.13 17.33
C GLU A 11 27.84 38.65 16.95
N ARG A 12 28.54 37.79 17.70
CA ARG A 12 28.37 36.33 17.55
C ARG A 12 27.01 35.97 18.12
N HIS A 13 25.96 35.99 17.30
CA HIS A 13 24.63 35.57 17.70
C HIS A 13 24.64 34.07 18.07
N PRO A 14 24.58 33.69 19.37
CA PRO A 14 24.58 32.29 19.80
C PRO A 14 23.34 31.55 19.28
N THR A 15 22.26 32.28 19.04
CA THR A 15 21.00 31.83 18.43
C THR A 15 21.20 31.26 17.02
N ALA A 16 22.06 31.84 16.19
CA ALA A 16 22.32 31.35 14.84
C ALA A 16 23.01 29.96 14.85
N ARG A 17 23.90 29.72 15.83
CA ARG A 17 24.58 28.42 15.98
C ARG A 17 23.66 27.35 16.55
N ALA A 18 22.80 27.71 17.51
CA ALA A 18 21.80 26.80 18.07
C ALA A 18 20.77 26.40 17.01
N ALA A 19 20.25 27.36 16.24
CA ALA A 19 19.33 27.10 15.12
C ALA A 19 19.96 26.20 14.06
N ARG A 20 21.22 26.44 13.68
CA ARG A 20 21.95 25.58 12.74
C ARG A 20 22.10 24.16 13.25
N ARG A 21 22.44 23.97 14.53
CA ARG A 21 22.57 22.64 15.15
C ARG A 21 21.23 21.93 15.24
N ALA A 22 20.15 22.64 15.58
CA ALA A 22 18.80 22.10 15.59
C ALA A 22 18.37 21.65 14.18
N GLY A 23 18.60 22.49 13.16
CA GLY A 23 18.33 22.14 11.76
C GLY A 23 19.12 20.94 11.27
N LEU A 24 20.43 20.87 11.59
CA LEU A 24 21.27 19.69 11.30
C LEU A 24 20.79 18.44 12.03
N GLY A 25 20.39 18.56 13.30
CA GLY A 25 19.83 17.46 14.08
C GLY A 25 18.53 16.93 13.48
N LEU A 26 17.63 17.82 13.05
CA LEU A 26 16.39 17.45 12.37
C LEU A 26 16.66 16.77 11.03
N LEU A 27 17.56 17.33 10.22
CA LEU A 27 17.95 16.72 8.94
C LEU A 27 18.56 15.33 9.15
N LEU A 28 19.46 15.18 10.13
CA LEU A 28 20.06 13.90 10.47
C LEU A 28 19.00 12.89 10.93
N ALA A 29 18.02 13.32 11.73
CA ALA A 29 16.91 12.47 12.14
C ALA A 29 16.08 11.99 10.94
N ILE A 30 15.72 12.88 10.01
CA ILE A 30 15.00 12.53 8.77
C ILE A 30 15.82 11.52 7.94
N VAL A 31 17.11 11.76 7.76
CA VAL A 31 18.00 10.86 7.02
C VAL A 31 18.06 9.48 7.69
N LEU A 32 18.14 9.42 9.02
CA LEU A 32 18.13 8.15 9.75
C LEU A 32 16.79 7.41 9.63
N LEU A 33 15.66 8.13 9.67
CA LEU A 33 14.33 7.55 9.44
C LEU A 33 14.17 7.03 8.00
N ALA A 34 14.69 7.77 7.02
CA ALA A 34 14.71 7.33 5.63
C ALA A 34 15.60 6.09 5.44
N ALA A 35 16.82 6.12 6.02
CA ALA A 35 17.78 5.02 5.91
C ALA A 35 17.30 3.73 6.59
N THR A 36 16.43 3.82 7.59
CA THR A 36 15.80 2.67 8.25
C THR A 36 14.52 2.20 7.56
N GLY A 37 14.11 2.83 6.45
CA GLY A 37 12.89 2.45 5.71
C GLY A 37 11.59 2.83 6.42
N MET A 38 11.64 3.53 7.56
CA MET A 38 10.44 3.96 8.28
C MET A 38 9.58 4.91 7.46
N LEU A 39 10.17 5.58 6.46
CA LEU A 39 9.49 6.44 5.51
C LEU A 39 9.06 5.71 4.20
N GLY A 40 9.22 4.39 4.10
CA GLY A 40 8.85 3.62 2.90
C GLY A 40 7.40 3.12 2.87
N VAL A 41 7.11 2.29 1.86
CA VAL A 41 5.90 1.46 1.79
C VAL A 41 6.02 0.34 2.83
N HIS A 42 4.98 0.15 3.64
CA HIS A 42 4.91 -0.94 4.62
C HIS A 42 3.77 -1.87 4.24
N SER A 43 4.08 -3.15 4.06
CA SER A 43 3.07 -4.16 3.76
C SER A 43 2.35 -4.66 5.02
N GLY A 44 1.07 -4.96 4.87
CA GLY A 44 0.25 -5.67 5.83
C GLY A 44 -0.25 -6.98 5.23
N ARG A 45 -0.72 -7.88 6.10
CA ARG A 45 -1.44 -9.08 5.72
C ARG A 45 -2.69 -9.24 6.57
N VAL A 46 -3.79 -9.60 5.92
CA VAL A 46 -5.02 -10.05 6.58
C VAL A 46 -5.43 -11.39 5.99
N SER A 47 -6.04 -12.24 6.80
CA SER A 47 -6.51 -13.55 6.36
C SER A 47 -7.83 -13.93 7.01
N ALA A 48 -8.59 -14.78 6.33
CA ALA A 48 -9.79 -15.44 6.82
C ALA A 48 -9.86 -16.86 6.27
N SER A 49 -10.51 -17.76 7.01
CA SER A 49 -10.68 -19.16 6.63
C SER A 49 -12.11 -19.62 6.90
N GLU A 50 -12.73 -20.28 5.93
CA GLU A 50 -14.08 -20.83 6.01
C GLU A 50 -14.26 -21.94 4.97
N GLY A 51 -15.03 -22.98 5.26
CA GLY A 51 -15.34 -24.04 4.29
C GLY A 51 -14.13 -24.81 3.75
N GLY A 52 -13.00 -24.82 4.47
CA GLY A 52 -11.74 -25.42 3.99
C GLY A 52 -10.88 -24.48 3.14
N TYR A 53 -11.41 -23.32 2.77
CA TYR A 53 -10.68 -22.26 2.08
C TYR A 53 -9.96 -21.37 3.09
N THR A 54 -8.78 -20.87 2.72
CA THR A 54 -8.08 -19.79 3.40
C THR A 54 -7.71 -18.74 2.37
N MET A 55 -8.17 -17.50 2.58
CA MET A 55 -7.76 -16.36 1.77
C MET A 55 -6.84 -15.46 2.58
N THR A 56 -5.69 -15.12 2.01
CA THR A 56 -4.75 -14.15 2.55
C THR A 56 -4.58 -13.02 1.55
N VAL A 57 -4.68 -11.78 2.03
CA VAL A 57 -4.41 -10.59 1.23
C VAL A 57 -3.19 -9.88 1.79
N THR A 58 -2.16 -9.77 0.97
CA THR A 58 -1.00 -8.89 1.22
C THR A 58 -1.27 -7.56 0.55
N TYR A 59 -1.17 -6.46 1.28
CA TYR A 59 -1.51 -5.12 0.80
C TYR A 59 -0.51 -4.08 1.34
N ALA A 60 -0.50 -2.87 0.78
CA ALA A 60 0.24 -1.76 1.38
C ALA A 60 -0.53 -1.16 2.56
N ALA A 61 -0.12 -1.46 3.80
CA ALA A 61 -0.71 -0.86 4.99
C ALA A 61 -0.40 0.64 5.10
N ILE A 62 0.80 1.03 4.67
CA ILE A 62 1.22 2.43 4.53
C ILE A 62 1.84 2.59 3.15
N ALA A 63 1.43 3.61 2.41
CA ALA A 63 1.96 3.93 1.09
C ALA A 63 2.06 5.44 0.85
N ARG A 64 2.69 5.82 -0.27
CA ARG A 64 2.78 7.19 -0.76
C ARG A 64 2.41 7.24 -2.23
N ALA A 65 1.88 8.39 -2.64
CA ALA A 65 1.63 8.70 -4.04
C ALA A 65 2.90 8.51 -4.89
N GLY A 66 2.75 7.87 -6.05
CA GLY A 66 3.82 7.64 -7.03
C GLY A 66 4.74 6.45 -6.74
N LEU A 67 4.50 5.66 -5.69
CA LEU A 67 5.28 4.45 -5.39
C LEU A 67 4.53 3.19 -5.80
N ASP A 68 5.28 2.19 -6.25
CA ASP A 68 4.84 0.81 -6.40
C ASP A 68 4.47 0.23 -5.02
N VAL A 69 3.40 -0.57 -5.00
CA VAL A 69 2.79 -1.07 -3.78
C VAL A 69 2.31 -2.51 -3.95
N PRO A 70 2.52 -3.37 -2.94
CA PRO A 70 2.03 -4.73 -3.02
C PRO A 70 0.51 -4.76 -2.93
N TRP A 71 -0.10 -5.53 -3.81
CA TRP A 71 -1.41 -6.11 -3.61
C TRP A 71 -1.43 -7.53 -4.18
N ARG A 72 -1.64 -8.52 -3.31
CA ARG A 72 -1.69 -9.94 -3.67
C ARG A 72 -2.80 -10.62 -2.91
N VAL A 73 -3.64 -11.36 -3.61
CA VAL A 73 -4.59 -12.31 -3.05
C VAL A 73 -4.03 -13.71 -3.24
N THR A 74 -4.02 -14.50 -2.17
CA THR A 74 -3.72 -15.93 -2.21
C THR A 74 -4.88 -16.69 -1.61
N VAL A 75 -5.37 -17.70 -2.32
CA VAL A 75 -6.44 -18.60 -1.87
C VAL A 75 -5.89 -20.01 -1.82
N GLU A 76 -6.07 -20.68 -0.69
CA GLU A 76 -5.67 -22.06 -0.48
C GLU A 76 -6.91 -22.90 -0.16
N HIS A 77 -7.05 -24.04 -0.83
CA HIS A 77 -8.06 -25.05 -0.53
C HIS A 77 -7.45 -26.45 -0.75
N PRO A 78 -7.24 -27.26 0.31
CA PRO A 78 -6.57 -28.55 0.19
C PRO A 78 -7.22 -29.53 -0.80
N GLY A 79 -8.53 -29.41 -1.03
CA GLY A 79 -9.26 -30.22 -2.01
C GLY A 79 -9.03 -29.84 -3.47
N GLY A 80 -8.37 -28.70 -3.73
CA GLY A 80 -8.22 -28.14 -5.07
C GLY A 80 -9.36 -27.21 -5.47
N PHE A 81 -9.45 -26.86 -6.75
CA PHE A 81 -10.48 -25.97 -7.27
C PHE A 81 -11.16 -26.66 -8.45
N ASP A 82 -12.48 -26.88 -8.35
CA ASP A 82 -13.28 -27.53 -9.40
C ASP A 82 -13.95 -26.51 -10.34
N GLU A 83 -14.04 -25.26 -9.92
CA GLU A 83 -14.65 -24.14 -10.65
C GLU A 83 -13.72 -22.92 -10.66
N ASP A 84 -14.03 -21.95 -11.52
CA ASP A 84 -13.31 -20.68 -11.60
C ASP A 84 -13.32 -19.95 -10.24
N ILE A 85 -12.23 -19.24 -9.99
CA ILE A 85 -12.06 -18.47 -8.75
C ILE A 85 -12.51 -17.04 -9.02
N VAL A 86 -13.49 -16.58 -8.25
CA VAL A 86 -13.97 -15.20 -8.34
C VAL A 86 -13.58 -14.43 -7.09
N ILE A 87 -12.79 -13.37 -7.27
CA ILE A 87 -12.39 -12.43 -6.22
C ILE A 87 -13.14 -11.12 -6.44
N ALA A 88 -14.00 -10.76 -5.49
CA ALA A 88 -14.68 -9.47 -5.52
C ALA A 88 -13.95 -8.46 -4.62
N VAL A 89 -13.65 -7.28 -5.14
CA VAL A 89 -12.91 -6.21 -4.46
C VAL A 89 -13.72 -4.93 -4.48
N SER A 90 -13.72 -4.16 -3.38
CA SER A 90 -14.32 -2.82 -3.35
C SER A 90 -13.85 -1.96 -4.51
N ALA A 91 -14.78 -1.50 -5.36
CA ALA A 91 -14.46 -0.71 -6.55
C ALA A 91 -13.66 0.57 -6.19
N ARG A 92 -14.08 1.27 -5.13
CA ARG A 92 -13.36 2.46 -4.62
C ARG A 92 -11.93 2.19 -4.19
N TYR A 93 -11.59 0.95 -3.85
CA TYR A 93 -10.22 0.63 -3.47
C TYR A 93 -9.30 0.70 -4.68
N PHE A 94 -9.82 0.43 -5.89
CA PHE A 94 -9.03 0.64 -7.10
C PHE A 94 -8.78 2.11 -7.42
N ASP A 95 -9.62 3.02 -6.92
CA ASP A 95 -9.45 4.46 -7.11
C ASP A 95 -8.15 5.00 -6.49
N ILE A 96 -7.45 4.29 -5.60
CA ILE A 96 -6.15 4.81 -5.11
C ILE A 96 -4.98 4.51 -6.04
N PHE A 97 -5.17 3.68 -7.06
CA PHE A 97 -4.10 3.19 -7.91
C PHE A 97 -4.11 3.81 -9.31
N GLU A 98 -2.93 3.89 -9.91
CA GLU A 98 -2.75 4.02 -11.36
C GLU A 98 -2.55 2.59 -11.91
N THR A 99 -3.48 2.12 -12.73
CA THR A 99 -3.56 0.71 -13.14
C THR A 99 -2.39 0.32 -14.06
N GLN A 100 -1.71 -0.79 -13.77
CA GLN A 100 -0.78 -1.43 -14.71
C GLN A 100 -1.30 -2.80 -15.18
N GLY A 101 -1.67 -3.70 -14.27
CA GLY A 101 -2.31 -4.97 -14.64
C GLY A 101 -2.31 -6.04 -13.54
N PHE A 102 -3.07 -7.12 -13.76
CA PHE A 102 -3.07 -8.28 -12.87
C PHE A 102 -2.15 -9.39 -13.39
N HIS A 103 -1.60 -10.18 -12.49
CA HIS A 103 -0.78 -11.34 -12.80
C HIS A 103 -1.22 -12.56 -11.96
N PRO A 104 -1.84 -13.58 -12.57
CA PRO A 104 -2.34 -13.60 -13.95
C PRO A 104 -3.41 -12.52 -14.19
N ASN A 105 -3.71 -12.20 -15.44
CA ASN A 105 -4.88 -11.37 -15.75
C ASN A 105 -6.17 -12.17 -15.48
N PRO A 106 -7.25 -11.51 -15.03
CA PRO A 106 -8.55 -12.15 -14.96
C PRO A 106 -9.06 -12.51 -16.36
N ASP A 107 -9.76 -13.63 -16.47
CA ASP A 107 -10.44 -14.06 -17.70
C ASP A 107 -11.72 -13.23 -17.96
N MET A 108 -12.33 -12.73 -16.88
CA MET A 108 -13.47 -11.84 -16.93
C MET A 108 -13.41 -10.82 -15.78
N GLU A 109 -13.77 -9.58 -16.10
CA GLU A 109 -13.92 -8.49 -15.13
C GLU A 109 -15.32 -7.88 -15.30
N THR A 110 -16.07 -7.78 -14.20
CA THR A 110 -17.38 -7.11 -14.16
C THR A 110 -17.49 -6.22 -12.92
N GLY A 111 -18.47 -5.32 -12.87
CA GLY A 111 -18.69 -4.48 -11.70
C GLY A 111 -20.14 -4.07 -11.55
N ASP A 112 -20.58 -3.93 -10.30
CA ASP A 112 -21.94 -3.52 -9.92
C ASP A 112 -22.02 -2.10 -9.32
N GLY A 113 -20.87 -1.41 -9.24
CA GLY A 113 -20.72 -0.07 -8.67
C GLY A 113 -20.14 -0.07 -7.26
N ASP A 114 -20.31 -1.15 -6.50
CA ASP A 114 -19.73 -1.31 -5.16
C ASP A 114 -18.50 -2.24 -5.20
N LEU A 115 -18.59 -3.30 -5.99
CA LEU A 115 -17.55 -4.32 -6.15
C LEU A 115 -17.15 -4.45 -7.63
N VAL A 116 -15.87 -4.75 -7.82
CA VAL A 116 -15.31 -5.28 -9.06
C VAL A 116 -15.07 -6.77 -8.85
N TYR A 117 -15.61 -7.59 -9.74
CA TYR A 117 -15.51 -9.05 -9.71
C TYR A 117 -14.49 -9.49 -10.74
N LEU A 118 -13.44 -10.15 -10.26
CA LEU A 118 -12.32 -10.65 -11.05
C LEU A 118 -12.41 -12.17 -11.10
N THR A 119 -12.72 -12.73 -12.26
CA THR A 119 -12.81 -14.18 -12.49
C THR A 119 -11.51 -14.70 -13.06
N PHE A 120 -11.00 -15.78 -12.48
CA PHE A 120 -9.79 -16.46 -12.90
C PHE A 120 -10.04 -17.95 -13.09
N THR A 121 -9.50 -18.51 -14.16
CA THR A 121 -9.42 -19.95 -14.35
C THR A 121 -8.67 -20.57 -13.17
N ALA A 122 -9.27 -21.56 -12.54
CA ALA A 122 -8.66 -22.28 -11.44
C ALA A 122 -7.30 -22.91 -11.85
N PRO A 123 -6.25 -22.75 -11.01
CA PRO A 123 -4.98 -23.42 -11.27
C PRO A 123 -5.10 -24.91 -10.98
N THR A 124 -4.18 -25.70 -11.55
CA THR A 124 -4.00 -27.07 -11.08
C THR A 124 -3.40 -27.06 -9.67
N GLY A 125 -3.99 -27.84 -8.76
CA GLY A 125 -3.53 -27.94 -7.38
C GLY A 125 -4.43 -27.20 -6.38
N SER A 126 -3.87 -26.89 -5.21
CA SER A 126 -4.61 -26.42 -4.03
C SER A 126 -4.40 -24.94 -3.70
N THR A 127 -3.63 -24.21 -4.50
CA THR A 127 -3.28 -22.80 -4.22
C THR A 127 -3.42 -21.96 -5.47
N PHE A 128 -4.15 -20.86 -5.33
CA PHE A 128 -4.27 -19.79 -6.30
C PHE A 128 -3.62 -18.51 -5.76
N SER A 129 -2.99 -17.75 -6.65
CA SER A 129 -2.45 -16.43 -6.32
C SER A 129 -2.66 -15.48 -7.49
N ALA A 130 -3.12 -14.27 -7.19
CA ALA A 130 -3.19 -13.15 -8.13
C ALA A 130 -2.55 -11.92 -7.51
N ASP A 131 -1.70 -11.27 -8.29
CA ASP A 131 -1.00 -10.03 -7.98
C ASP A 131 -1.61 -8.89 -8.79
N PHE A 132 -1.65 -7.70 -8.21
CA PHE A 132 -1.98 -6.47 -8.92
C PHE A 132 -0.73 -5.58 -8.91
N ASP A 133 -0.13 -5.42 -10.09
CA ASP A 133 0.98 -4.49 -10.30
C ASP A 133 0.39 -3.09 -10.45
N ALA A 134 0.72 -2.22 -9.50
CA ALA A 134 0.09 -0.92 -9.40
C ALA A 134 0.92 0.08 -8.59
N TYR A 135 0.83 1.33 -9.00
CA TYR A 135 1.37 2.48 -8.26
C TYR A 135 0.23 3.20 -7.57
N ILE A 136 0.46 3.82 -6.42
CA ILE A 136 -0.52 4.77 -5.87
C ILE A 136 -0.57 5.98 -6.81
N GLN A 137 -1.76 6.34 -7.29
CA GLN A 137 -1.89 7.47 -8.21
C GLN A 137 -1.51 8.80 -7.53
N PRO A 138 -0.98 9.79 -8.28
CA PRO A 138 -0.51 11.05 -7.70
C PRO A 138 -1.58 11.84 -6.95
N SER A 139 -2.85 11.72 -7.37
CA SER A 139 -3.96 12.48 -6.77
C SER A 139 -4.48 11.88 -5.46
N SER A 140 -4.07 10.66 -5.11
CA SER A 140 -4.53 9.95 -3.92
C SER A 140 -3.73 10.35 -2.69
N GLN A 141 -4.39 11.06 -1.78
CA GLN A 141 -3.78 11.63 -0.56
C GLN A 141 -4.48 11.17 0.72
N LEU A 142 -5.61 10.47 0.59
CA LEU A 142 -6.42 9.99 1.71
C LEU A 142 -6.32 8.47 1.82
N ARG A 143 -6.52 7.97 3.04
CA ARG A 143 -6.65 6.52 3.28
C ARG A 143 -7.82 5.96 2.47
N GLU A 144 -7.72 4.69 2.10
CA GLU A 144 -8.82 3.95 1.49
C GLU A 144 -8.99 2.58 2.14
N ARG A 145 -10.22 2.08 2.16
CA ARG A 145 -10.57 0.77 2.72
C ARG A 145 -10.92 -0.19 1.61
N ALA A 146 -10.54 -1.45 1.82
CA ALA A 146 -10.90 -2.54 0.94
C ALA A 146 -11.72 -3.57 1.72
N ASP A 147 -12.76 -4.05 1.06
CA ASP A 147 -13.33 -5.38 1.25
C ASP A 147 -12.84 -6.27 0.10
N VAL A 148 -12.29 -7.44 0.43
CA VAL A 148 -11.96 -8.49 -0.54
C VAL A 148 -12.74 -9.74 -0.16
N VAL A 149 -13.50 -10.27 -1.11
CA VAL A 149 -14.43 -11.38 -0.91
C VAL A 149 -14.05 -12.51 -1.85
N LEU A 150 -13.95 -13.72 -1.32
CA LEU A 150 -13.88 -14.94 -2.11
C LEU A 150 -15.30 -15.42 -2.38
N MET A 151 -15.63 -15.61 -3.65
CA MET A 151 -16.90 -16.19 -4.07
C MET A 151 -16.70 -17.66 -4.44
N VAL A 152 -17.64 -18.52 -4.06
CA VAL A 152 -17.72 -19.93 -4.44
C VAL A 152 -19.18 -20.24 -4.79
N ASP A 153 -19.43 -20.93 -5.90
CA ASP A 153 -20.78 -21.23 -6.42
C ASP A 153 -21.67 -19.95 -6.52
N ASP A 154 -21.10 -18.86 -7.04
CA ASP A 154 -21.74 -17.52 -7.14
C ASP A 154 -22.22 -16.92 -5.80
N ARG A 155 -21.67 -17.38 -4.67
CA ARG A 155 -22.01 -16.88 -3.32
C ARG A 155 -20.77 -16.40 -2.57
N PRO A 156 -20.88 -15.33 -1.77
CA PRO A 156 -19.81 -14.95 -0.85
C PRO A 156 -19.53 -16.09 0.13
N LEU A 157 -18.31 -16.62 0.13
CA LEU A 157 -17.87 -17.62 1.09
C LEU A 157 -17.21 -16.97 2.30
N LEU A 158 -16.19 -16.14 2.07
CA LEU A 158 -15.46 -15.44 3.13
C LEU A 158 -14.98 -14.07 2.65
N SER A 159 -14.67 -13.20 3.60
CA SER A 159 -14.16 -11.87 3.31
C SER A 159 -13.07 -11.43 4.28
N VAL A 160 -12.18 -10.56 3.82
CA VAL A 160 -11.23 -9.84 4.65
C VAL A 160 -11.38 -8.33 4.42
N ARG A 161 -11.06 -7.57 5.46
CA ARG A 161 -11.12 -6.10 5.44
C ARG A 161 -9.79 -5.52 5.88
N TYR A 162 -9.35 -4.46 5.21
CA TYR A 162 -8.16 -3.73 5.61
C TYR A 162 -8.22 -2.26 5.17
N THR A 163 -7.21 -1.49 5.56
CA THR A 163 -7.09 -0.06 5.24
C THR A 163 -5.67 0.26 4.83
N THR A 164 -5.53 0.97 3.72
CA THR A 164 -4.27 1.52 3.23
C THR A 164 -4.20 2.98 3.67
N TRP A 165 -3.18 3.33 4.44
CA TRP A 165 -2.94 4.71 4.85
C TRP A 165 -1.98 5.38 3.87
N LEU A 166 -2.44 6.45 3.22
CA LEU A 166 -1.59 7.28 2.37
C LEU A 166 -0.97 8.39 3.21
N VAL A 167 0.36 8.44 3.21
CA VAL A 167 1.12 9.52 3.85
C VAL A 167 1.62 10.49 2.77
N PRO A 168 1.67 11.81 3.08
CA PRO A 168 2.19 12.81 2.15
C PRO A 168 3.66 12.58 1.74
#